data_AF-A0A848HBF7-F1
#
_entry.id   AF-A0A848HBF7-F1
#
_cell.length_a   1.000
_cell.length_b   1.000
_cell.length_c   1.000
_cell.angle_alpha   90.00
_cell.angle_beta   90.00
_cell.angle_gamma   90.00
#
_symmetry.space_group_name_H-M   'P 1'
#
loop_
_entity.id
_entity.type
_entity.pdbx_description
1 polymer ?
#
loop_
_entity_poly.entity_id
_entity_poly.type
_entity_poly.pdbx_seq_one_letter_code
_entity_poly.pdbx_strand_id
1 'polypeptide(L)' 'MLHEANTRRARAASGIRAYLHDHPHAADTEHGIAQWWLPQVGVEVPLADVQSALRALVQRGDVQRTVLPDGTAIYRGLAP' A
#
# COMPACT_ATOMS: atom_id res chain seq x y z
N MET A 1 -20.96 -6.98 -1.82
CA MET A 1 -20.65 -5.53 -1.75
C MET A 1 -19.71 -5.13 -0.60
N LEU A 2 -20.11 -5.06 0.68
CA LEU A 2 -19.19 -4.64 1.76
C LEU A 2 -18.12 -5.68 2.12
N HIS A 3 -18.49 -6.96 2.17
CA HIS A 3 -17.57 -8.06 2.48
C HIS A 3 -16.45 -8.22 1.43
N GLU A 4 -16.79 -8.05 0.15
CA GLU A 4 -15.83 -8.10 -0.96
C GLU A 4 -14.85 -6.93 -0.90
N ALA A 5 -15.34 -5.70 -0.64
CA ALA A 5 -14.46 -4.55 -0.48
C ALA A 5 -13.49 -4.73 0.69
N ASN A 6 -13.97 -5.24 1.83
CA ASN A 6 -13.11 -5.56 2.97
C ASN A 6 -12.07 -6.64 2.62
N THR A 7 -12.47 -7.66 1.86
CA THR A 7 -11.56 -8.71 1.38
C THR A 7 -10.48 -8.13 0.46
N ARG A 8 -10.86 -7.28 -0.50
CA ARG A 8 -9.90 -6.60 -1.40
C ARG A 8 -8.93 -5.71 -0.64
N ARG A 9 -9.41 -4.93 0.34
CA ARG A 9 -8.56 -4.10 1.20
C ARG A 9 -7.59 -4.94 2.03
N ALA A 10 -8.06 -6.06 2.58
CA ALA A 10 -7.19 -6.99 3.32
C ALA A 10 -6.11 -7.59 2.40
N ARG A 11 -6.48 -8.00 1.18
CA ARG A 11 -5.51 -8.48 0.17
C ARG A 11 -4.49 -7.40 -0.22
N ALA A 12 -4.92 -6.16 -0.43
CA ALA A 12 -4.04 -5.04 -0.70
C ALA A 12 -3.07 -4.79 0.46
N ALA A 13 -3.56 -4.79 1.70
CA ALA A 13 -2.74 -4.59 2.88
C ALA A 13 -1.66 -5.68 3.03
N SER A 14 -2.05 -6.95 2.87
CA SER A 14 -1.11 -8.07 2.90
C SER A 14 -0.11 -8.00 1.76
N GLY A 15 -0.54 -7.64 0.55
CA GLY A 15 0.34 -7.48 -0.61
C GLY A 15 1.37 -6.36 -0.44
N ILE A 16 0.96 -5.21 0.09
CA ILE A 16 1.88 -4.10 0.40
C ILE A 16 2.94 -4.54 1.42
N ARG A 17 2.54 -5.24 2.50
CA ARG A 17 3.50 -5.74 3.50
C ARG A 17 4.45 -6.78 2.91
N ALA A 18 3.95 -7.70 2.10
CA ALA A 18 4.79 -8.71 1.43
C ALA A 18 5.82 -8.05 0.51
N TYR A 19 5.38 -7.08 -0.31
CA TYR A 19 6.29 -6.34 -1.18
C TYR A 19 7.36 -5.58 -0.38
N LEU A 20 6.97 -4.88 0.69
CA LEU A 20 7.91 -4.13 1.53
C LEU A 20 8.85 -5.03 2.33
N HIS A 21 8.44 -6.25 2.67
CA HIS A 21 9.32 -7.23 3.29
C HIS A 21 10.47 -7.60 2.33
N ASP A 22 10.17 -7.83 1.06
CA ASP A 22 11.16 -8.22 0.05
C ASP A 22 11.94 -7.00 -0.49
N HIS A 23 11.34 -5.81 -0.40
CA HIS A 23 11.91 -4.54 -0.86
C HIS A 23 11.88 -3.47 0.26
N PRO A 24 12.69 -3.60 1.32
CA PRO A 24 12.60 -2.75 2.52
C PRO A 24 12.91 -1.27 2.29
N HIS A 25 13.57 -0.94 1.19
CA HIS A 25 13.89 0.44 0.80
C HIS A 25 12.92 1.02 -0.24
N ALA A 26 11.89 0.27 -0.63
CA ALA A 26 10.91 0.75 -1.60
C ALA A 26 10.07 1.91 -1.01
N ALA A 27 9.83 2.91 -1.85
CA ALA A 27 8.98 4.04 -1.55
C ALA A 27 8.29 4.48 -2.84
N ASP A 28 6.96 4.59 -2.82
CA ASP A 28 6.20 4.98 -4.02
C ASP A 28 4.86 5.64 -3.65
N THR A 29 4.22 6.23 -4.64
CA THR A 29 2.85 6.76 -4.59
C THR A 29 1.82 5.64 -4.51
N GLU A 30 0.60 5.96 -4.10
CA GLU A 30 -0.52 5.00 -4.14
C GLU A 30 -0.81 4.44 -5.55
N HIS A 31 -0.53 5.21 -6.60
CA HIS A 31 -0.65 4.76 -7.99
C HIS A 31 0.46 3.78 -8.35
N GLY A 32 1.71 4.10 -8.01
CA GLY A 32 2.84 3.20 -8.26
C GLY A 32 2.73 1.89 -7.47
N ILE A 33 2.22 1.94 -6.24
CA ILE A 33 1.92 0.75 -5.45
C ILE A 33 0.87 -0.13 -6.15
N ALA A 34 -0.22 0.46 -6.63
CA ALA A 34 -1.27 -0.27 -7.31
C ALA A 34 -0.81 -0.85 -8.66
N GLN A 35 0.04 -0.11 -9.39
CA GLN A 35 0.45 -0.46 -10.75
C GLN A 35 1.66 -1.40 -10.78
N TRP A 36 2.57 -1.31 -9.81
CA TRP A 36 3.87 -1.98 -9.88
C TRP A 36 4.08 -2.96 -8.73
N TRP A 37 3.72 -2.60 -7.49
CA TRP A 37 4.03 -3.44 -6.34
C TRP A 37 3.04 -4.60 -6.21
N LEU A 38 1.75 -4.28 -6.18
CA LEU A 38 0.70 -5.27 -5.96
C LEU A 38 0.63 -6.35 -7.05
N PRO A 39 0.80 -6.05 -8.36
CA PRO A 39 0.83 -7.08 -9.39
C PRO A 39 2.00 -8.06 -9.24
N GLN A 40 3.17 -7.60 -8.77
CA GLN A 40 4.33 -8.48 -8.54
C GLN A 40 4.08 -9.54 -7.46
N VAL A 41 3.17 -9.27 -6.52
CA VAL A 41 2.75 -10.22 -5.48
C VAL A 41 1.37 -10.85 -5.77
N GLY A 42 0.90 -10.79 -7.02
CA GLY A 42 -0.34 -11.43 -7.46
C GLY A 42 -1.62 -10.81 -6.90
N VAL A 43 -1.59 -9.51 -6.55
CA VAL A 43 -2.73 -8.76 -6.03
C VAL A 43 -3.18 -7.73 -7.05
N GLU A 44 -4.41 -7.86 -7.51
CA GLU A 44 -5.08 -6.86 -8.36
C GLU A 44 -6.36 -6.39 -7.67
N VAL A 45 -6.41 -5.10 -7.35
CA VAL A 45 -7.56 -4.46 -6.69
C VAL A 45 -7.74 -3.03 -7.18
N PRO A 46 -8.94 -2.44 -7.08
CA PRO A 46 -9.14 -1.02 -7.41
C PRO A 46 -8.30 -0.10 -6.53
N LEU A 47 -7.84 1.02 -7.09
CA LEU A 47 -7.05 2.03 -6.37
C LEU A 47 -7.72 2.51 -5.07
N ALA A 48 -9.05 2.63 -5.05
CA ALA A 48 -9.79 3.02 -3.84
C ALA A 48 -9.61 2.03 -2.67
N ASP A 49 -9.45 0.74 -2.95
CA ASP A 49 -9.18 -0.28 -1.94
C ASP A 49 -7.70 -0.26 -1.51
N VAL A 50 -6.77 0.08 -2.41
CA VAL A 50 -5.35 0.33 -2.09
C VAL A 50 -5.22 1.53 -1.16
N GLN A 51 -5.83 2.66 -1.49
CA GLN A 51 -5.84 3.87 -0.66
C GLN A 51 -6.42 3.58 0.73
N SER A 52 -7.50 2.79 0.80
CA SER A 52 -8.11 2.40 2.08
C SER A 52 -7.21 1.49 2.90
N ALA A 53 -6.53 0.54 2.26
CA ALA A 53 -5.54 -0.30 2.90
C ALA A 53 -4.34 0.51 3.42
N LEU A 54 -3.79 1.42 2.61
CA LEU A 54 -2.69 2.32 3.00
C LEU A 54 -3.07 3.18 4.19
N ARG A 55 -4.27 3.77 4.23
CA ARG A 55 -4.75 4.51 5.42
C ARG A 55 -4.74 3.63 6.67
N ALA A 56 -5.22 2.39 6.57
CA ALA A 56 -5.22 1.47 7.70
C ALA A 56 -3.81 1.05 8.14
N LEU A 57 -2.90 0.82 7.19
CA LEU A 57 -1.50 0.48 7.47
C LEU A 57 -0.76 1.64 8.14
N VAL A 58 -0.96 2.87 7.67
CA VAL A 58 -0.40 4.09 8.28
C VAL A 58 -0.93 4.28 9.70
N GLN A 59 -2.23 4.10 9.93
CA GLN A 59 -2.84 4.20 11.27
C GLN A 59 -2.29 3.15 12.24
N ARG A 60 -1.90 1.98 11.75
CA ARG A 60 -1.29 0.90 12.55
C ARG A 60 0.21 1.05 12.74
N GLY A 61 0.85 1.96 12.00
CA GLY A 61 2.29 2.13 11.99
C GLY A 61 3.04 1.11 11.14
N ASP A 62 2.38 0.34 10.27
CA ASP A 62 3.08 -0.63 9.41
C ASP A 62 3.78 0.03 8.22
N VAL A 63 3.30 1.21 7.82
CA VAL A 63 3.77 1.98 6.66
C VAL A 63 3.88 3.44 7.05
N GLN A 64 4.97 4.10 6.64
CA GLN A 64 5.12 5.53 6.78
C GLN A 64 4.59 6.24 5.54
N ARG A 65 3.80 7.31 5.74
CA ARG A 65 3.39 8.25 4.70
C ARG A 65 4.17 9.56 4.85
N THR A 66 4.82 10.00 3.78
CA THR A 66 5.49 11.30 3.70
C THR A 66 4.86 12.11 2.57
N VAL A 67 4.53 13.38 2.85
CA VAL A 67 4.10 14.33 1.82
C VAL A 67 5.33 15.11 1.37
N LEU A 68 5.60 15.07 0.07
CA LEU A 68 6.68 15.82 -0.56
C LEU A 68 6.29 17.30 -0.74
N PRO A 69 7.26 18.20 -1.02
CA PRO A 69 6.98 19.63 -1.18
C PRO A 69 5.97 19.98 -2.29
N ASP A 70 5.85 19.13 -3.31
CA ASP A 70 4.89 19.26 -4.41
C ASP A 70 3.47 18.77 -4.05
N GLY A 71 3.27 18.28 -2.82
CA GLY A 71 2.01 17.70 -2.35
C GLY A 71 1.85 16.21 -2.62
N THR A 72 2.78 15.58 -3.33
CA THR A 72 2.75 14.14 -3.62
C THR A 72 2.94 13.33 -2.34
N ALA A 73 2.08 12.34 -2.11
CA ALA A 73 2.23 11.41 -0.99
C ALA A 73 3.00 10.16 -1.41
N ILE A 74 4.08 9.88 -0.70
CA ILE A 74 4.90 8.67 -0.84
C ILE A 74 4.71 7.77 0.39
N TYR A 75 4.62 6.47 0.16
CA TYR A 75 4.46 5.43 1.16
C TYR A 75 5.66 4.50 1.12
N ARG A 76 6.18 4.14 2.29
CA ARG A 76 7.34 3.25 2.44
C ARG A 76 7.20 2.38 3.69
N GLY A 77 7.95 1.28 3.74
CA GLY A 77 8.08 0.48 4.96
C GLY A 77 8.73 1.28 6.08
N LEU A 78 8.44 0.89 7.33
CA LEU A 78 9.32 1.26 8.42
C LEU A 78 10.62 0.46 8.22
N ALA A 79 11.73 1.16 8.00
CA ALA A 79 13.03 0.49 8.03
C ALA A 79 13.19 -0.23 9.38
N PRO A 80 13.80 -1.43 9.40
CA PRO A 80 14.14 -2.12 10.65
C PRO A 80 15.07 -1.29 11.53
#